data_AF-A0A2S6RGY6-F1
#
_entry.id   AF-A0A2S6RGY6-F1
#
_cell.length_a   1.000
_cell.length_b   1.000
_cell.length_c   1.000
_cell.angle_alpha   90.00
_cell.angle_beta   90.00
_cell.angle_gamma   90.00
#
_symmetry.space_group_name_H-M   'P 1'
#
loop_
_entity.id
_entity.type
_entity.pdbx_description
1 polymer ?
#
loop_
_entity_poly.entity_id
_entity_poly.type
_entity_poly.pdbx_seq_one_letter_code
_entity_poly.pdbx_strand_id
1 'polypeptide(L)'
;EIIELGEIHPLCMKDVRNSGELIPYVVVKKGILARVSRNVYYQLVEIIETKHRENQEIKGIVSNKIFFPIDRKSSTQDKIKI
;
A
#
# COMPACT_ATOMS: atom_id res chain seq x y z
N GLU A 1 10.25 -5.98 16.20
CA GLU A 1 9.24 -4.93 16.45
C GLU A 1 8.06 -5.17 15.54
N ILE A 2 6.84 -4.96 16.02
CA ILE A 2 5.61 -5.09 15.22
C ILE A 2 5.22 -3.68 14.76
N ILE A 3 4.96 -3.52 13.46
CA ILE A 3 4.57 -2.24 12.86
C ILE A 3 3.13 -2.37 12.37
N GLU A 4 2.26 -1.53 12.90
CA GLU A 4 0.87 -1.44 12.46
C GLU A 4 0.75 -0.47 11.28
N LEU A 5 0.00 -0.85 10.25
CA LEU A 5 -0.27 0.03 9.11
C LEU A 5 -1.20 1.17 9.53
N GLY A 6 -0.85 2.39 9.11
CA GLY A 6 -1.62 3.57 9.47
C GLY A 6 -1.03 4.85 8.89
N GLU A 7 -1.41 6.00 9.45
CA GLU A 7 -0.90 7.29 8.97
C GLU A 7 0.62 7.42 9.12
N ILE A 8 1.15 6.89 10.22
CA ILE A 8 2.57 6.92 10.60
C ILE A 8 3.38 5.92 9.77
N HIS A 9 2.82 4.72 9.57
CA HIS A 9 3.46 3.62 8.84
C HIS A 9 2.62 3.18 7.64
N PRO A 10 2.45 4.03 6.61
CA PRO A 10 1.64 3.67 5.46
C PRO A 10 2.28 2.55 4.64
N LEU A 11 1.44 1.69 4.07
CA LEU A 11 1.81 0.83 2.96
C LEU A 11 1.88 1.68 1.68
N CYS A 12 2.90 1.46 0.87
CA CYS A 12 3.10 2.17 -0.38
C CYS A 12 3.71 1.28 -1.47
N MET A 13 3.25 1.47 -2.71
CA MET A 13 3.71 0.76 -3.89
C MET A 13 4.72 1.62 -4.64
N LYS A 14 5.92 1.07 -4.87
CA LYS A 14 6.99 1.75 -5.59
C LYS A 14 7.40 1.00 -6.84
N ASP A 15 7.52 1.74 -7.94
CA ASP A 15 8.20 1.27 -9.14
C ASP A 15 9.71 1.36 -8.93
N VAL A 16 10.37 0.20 -8.99
CA VAL A 16 11.82 0.11 -8.77
C VAL A 16 12.53 0.09 -10.11
N ARG A 17 13.46 1.04 -10.29
CA ARG A 17 14.28 1.17 -11.51
C ARG A 17 13.46 1.39 -12.80
N ASN A 18 12.26 1.95 -12.70
CA ASN A 18 11.35 2.16 -13.83
C ASN A 18 11.05 0.85 -14.58
N SER A 19 11.01 -0.29 -13.88
CA SER A 19 10.70 -1.58 -14.48
C SER A 19 9.22 -1.73 -14.81
N GLY A 20 8.36 -0.88 -14.22
CA GLY A 20 6.92 -1.06 -14.23
C GLY A 20 6.43 -2.08 -13.19
N GLU A 21 7.33 -2.77 -12.49
CA GLU A 21 6.99 -3.67 -11.39
C GLU A 21 6.77 -2.86 -10.11
N LEU A 22 5.55 -2.94 -9.57
CA LEU A 22 5.21 -2.32 -8.29
C LEU A 22 5.60 -3.23 -7.14
N ILE A 23 6.48 -2.73 -6.28
CA ILE A 23 6.94 -3.42 -5.08
C ILE A 23 6.35 -2.73 -3.84
N PRO A 24 5.69 -3.49 -2.93
CA PRO A 24 5.16 -2.95 -1.69
C PRO A 24 6.24 -2.66 -0.65
N TYR A 25 6.12 -1.52 0.01
CA TYR A 25 6.95 -1.07 1.12
C TYR A 25 6.10 -0.50 2.25
N VAL A 26 6.54 -0.70 3.50
CA VAL A 26 5.99 -0.02 4.67
C VAL A 26 6.97 1.05 5.14
N VAL A 27 6.48 2.25 5.42
CA VAL A 27 7.30 3.30 6.06
C VAL A 27 7.51 2.93 7.52
N VAL A 28 8.74 2.57 7.88
CA VAL A 28 9.09 2.26 9.29
C VAL A 28 9.31 3.54 10.08
N LYS A 29 10.03 4.49 9.48
CA LYS A 29 10.24 5.85 9.98
C LYS A 29 10.71 6.74 8.84
N LYS A 30 10.83 8.05 9.07
CA LYS A 30 11.27 9.01 8.05
C LYS A 30 12.57 8.54 7.38
N GLY A 31 12.50 8.31 6.07
CA GLY A 31 13.64 7.86 5.25
C GLY A 31 13.92 6.34 5.29
N ILE A 32 13.20 5.54 6.08
CA ILE A 32 13.37 4.08 6.14
C ILE A 32 12.12 3.36 5.66
N LEU A 33 12.31 2.53 4.65
CA LEU A 33 11.27 1.72 4.03
C LEU A 33 11.62 0.24 4.20
N ALA A 34 10.68 -0.53 4.74
CA ALA A 34 10.78 -1.98 4.79
C ALA A 34 10.08 -2.55 3.55
N ARG A 35 10.81 -3.31 2.73
CA ARG A 35 10.22 -4.05 1.62
C ARG A 35 9.36 -5.18 2.18
N VAL A 36 8.12 -5.29 1.70
CA VAL A 36 7.24 -6.40 2.06
C VAL A 36 7.73 -7.68 1.36
N SER A 37 7.84 -8.77 2.11
CA SER A 37 8.26 -10.06 1.54
C SER A 37 7.18 -10.65 0.64
N ARG A 38 7.54 -11.54 -0.29
CA ARG A 38 6.54 -12.16 -1.19
C ARG A 38 5.46 -12.93 -0.43
N ASN A 39 5.83 -13.64 0.65
CA ASN A 39 4.87 -14.38 1.48
C ASN A 39 3.81 -13.42 2.05
N VAL A 40 4.23 -12.35 2.70
CA VAL A 40 3.30 -11.34 3.24
C VAL A 40 2.50 -10.68 2.14
N TYR A 41 3.12 -10.39 0.98
CA TYR A 41 2.38 -9.84 -0.16
C TYR A 41 1.24 -10.76 -0.61
N TYR A 42 1.45 -12.07 -0.70
CA TYR A 42 0.38 -13.00 -1.05
C TYR A 42 -0.74 -13.02 0.00
N GLN A 43 -0.40 -12.92 1.29
CA GLN A 43 -1.41 -12.75 2.34
C GLN A 43 -2.21 -11.45 2.19
N LEU A 44 -1.56 -10.35 1.79
CA LEU A 44 -2.26 -9.09 1.51
C LEU A 44 -3.21 -9.23 0.31
N VAL A 45 -2.83 -10.03 -0.69
CA VAL A 45 -3.67 -10.28 -1.88
C VAL A 45 -5.00 -10.96 -1.50
N GLU A 46 -4.99 -11.82 -0.48
CA GLU A 46 -6.20 -12.52 -0.01
C GLU A 46 -7.23 -11.59 0.65
N ILE A 47 -6.80 -10.42 1.13
CA ILE A 47 -7.64 -9.45 1.85
C ILE A 47 -7.88 -8.16 1.07
N ILE A 48 -7.64 -8.18 -0.25
CA ILE A 48 -7.88 -7.02 -1.11
C ILE A 48 -9.36 -6.64 -1.11
N GLU A 49 -9.61 -5.36 -0.92
CA GLU A 49 -10.88 -4.73 -1.20
C GLU A 49 -10.82 -3.92 -2.50
N THR A 50 -11.92 -3.94 -3.24
CA THR A 50 -12.16 -3.04 -4.36
C THR A 50 -12.95 -1.82 -3.89
N LYS A 51 -12.46 -0.61 -4.19
CA LYS A 51 -13.18 0.66 -4.00
C LYS A 51 -13.44 1.31 -5.36
N HIS A 52 -14.58 1.99 -5.48
CA HIS A 52 -14.94 2.75 -6.67
C HIS A 52 -14.77 4.24 -6.39
N ARG A 53 -13.96 4.94 -7.18
CA ARG A 53 -13.76 6.39 -7.08
C ARG A 53 -13.70 6.99 -8.48
N GLU A 54 -14.47 8.05 -8.73
CA GLU A 54 -14.41 8.80 -10.01
C GLU A 54 -14.52 7.89 -11.25
N ASN A 55 -15.40 6.88 -11.18
CA ASN A 55 -15.60 5.88 -12.23
C ASN A 55 -14.39 4.95 -12.50
N GLN A 56 -13.45 4.88 -11.56
CA GLN A 56 -12.32 3.96 -11.57
C GLN A 56 -12.44 2.93 -10.45
N GLU A 57 -12.10 1.68 -10.78
CA GLU A 57 -11.89 0.62 -9.81
C GLU A 57 -10.48 0.76 -9.21
N ILE A 58 -10.38 0.70 -7.89
CA ILE A 58 -9.12 0.73 -7.16
C ILE A 58 -9.05 -0.47 -6.24
N LYS A 59 -7.99 -1.28 -6.38
CA LYS A 59 -7.70 -2.40 -5.49
C LYS A 59 -6.72 -1.99 -4.41
N GLY A 60 -7.04 -2.31 -3.18
CA GLY A 60 -6.23 -1.94 -2.02
C GLY A 60 -6.55 -2.79 -0.82
N ILE A 61 -5.88 -2.50 0.29
CA ILE A 61 -6.20 -3.09 1.59
C ILE A 61 -6.68 -2.00 2.54
N VAL A 62 -7.51 -2.39 3.51
CA VAL A 62 -7.94 -1.49 4.58
C VAL A 62 -7.20 -1.84 5.86
N SER A 63 -6.58 -0.85 6.48
CA SER A 63 -6.01 -0.99 7.82
C SER A 63 -6.16 0.33 8.57
N ASN A 64 -6.56 0.25 9.84
CA ASN A 64 -6.81 1.39 10.70
C ASN A 64 -7.70 2.49 10.04
N LYS A 65 -8.78 2.05 9.37
CA LYS A 65 -9.71 2.93 8.63
C LYS A 65 -9.04 3.76 7.53
N ILE A 66 -7.93 3.28 6.99
CA ILE A 66 -7.23 3.88 5.86
C ILE A 66 -7.15 2.85 4.75
N PHE A 67 -7.50 3.27 3.54
CA PHE A 67 -7.37 2.46 2.34
C PHE A 67 -6.01 2.71 1.69
N PHE A 68 -5.26 1.64 1.45
CA PHE A 68 -3.95 1.67 0.81
C PHE A 68 -4.03 1.00 -0.57
N PRO A 69 -3.98 1.78 -1.68
CA PRO A 69 -3.97 1.21 -3.03
C PRO A 69 -2.73 0.34 -3.27
N ILE A 70 -2.93 -0.82 -3.91
CA ILE A 70 -1.85 -1.77 -4.23
C ILE A 70 -1.65 -1.96 -5.75
N ASP A 71 -2.62 -1.56 -6.57
CA ASP A 71 -2.61 -1.76 -8.02
C ASP A 71 -1.94 -0.60 -8.80
N ARG A 72 -1.51 0.45 -8.09
CA ARG A 72 -0.94 1.68 -8.66
C ARG A 72 0.19 2.20 -7.82
N LYS A 73 1.05 3.04 -8.40
CA LYS A 73 2.10 3.75 -7.67
C LYS A 73 1.46 4.63 -6.60
N SER A 74 1.99 4.62 -5.39
CA SER A 74 1.51 5.54 -4.36
C SER A 74 1.88 6.97 -4.72
N SER A 75 0.88 7.83 -4.90
CA SER A 75 1.09 9.28 -4.95
C SER A 75 0.86 9.88 -3.56
N THR A 76 1.42 11.08 -3.32
CA THR A 76 1.25 11.84 -2.07
C THR A 76 -0.23 12.15 -1.75
N GLN A 77 -1.16 11.90 -2.68
CA GLN A 77 -2.60 12.22 -2.59
C GLN A 77 -3.51 10.98 -2.43
N ASP A 78 -2.98 9.76 -2.30
CA ASP A 78 -3.79 8.52 -2.32
C ASP A 78 -4.25 8.00 -0.95
N LYS A 79 -4.03 8.74 0.15
CA LYS A 79 -4.55 8.35 1.46
C LYS A 79 -6.05 8.64 1.56
N ILE A 80 -6.88 7.63 1.33
CA ILE A 80 -8.33 7.73 1.53
C ILE A 80 -8.61 7.32 2.99
N LYS A 81 -8.98 8.30 3.83
CA LYS A 81 -9.62 8.01 5.12
C LYS A 81 -11.02 7.50 4.86
N ILE A 82 -11.36 6.35 5.41
CA ILE A 82 -12.67 5.71 5.30
C ILE A 82 -13.47 5.91 6.58
#